data_AF-A0A7C0YDD7-F1
#
_entry.id   AF-A0A7C0YDD7-F1
#
_cell.length_a   1.000
_cell.length_b   1.000
_cell.length_c   1.000
_cell.angle_alpha   90.00
_cell.angle_beta   90.00
_cell.angle_gamma   90.00
#
_symmetry.space_group_name_H-M   'P 1'
#
loop_
_entity.id
_entity.type
_entity.pdbx_description
1 polymer ?
#
loop_
_entity_poly.entity_id
_entity_poly.type
_entity_poly.pdbx_seq_one_letter_code
_entity_poly.pdbx_strand_id
1 'polypeptide(L)'
;MKKLRMLAMMTVVLLGCGFISPSWAGFKVKIDKQTKGEIGIWMQTWYQWVEDGLKRGADYEDMNDFMIRRAYMYLKGQVTDYVSFFCHVASDKVGMEMPDGKNLDKSGMGLGTGVAWRDLWITLTFERGI
;
A
#
# COMPACT_ATOMS: atom_id res chain seq x y z
N MET A 1 2.84 1.15 37.54
CA MET A 1 1.70 1.79 36.82
C MET A 1 2.05 2.36 35.43
N LYS A 2 3.22 2.96 35.18
CA LYS A 2 3.59 3.46 33.83
C LYS A 2 3.65 2.37 32.75
N LYS A 3 4.19 1.20 33.07
CA LYS A 3 4.30 0.06 32.12
C LYS A 3 2.93 -0.52 31.74
N LEU A 4 1.97 -0.53 32.66
CA LEU A 4 0.61 -1.04 32.42
C LEU A 4 -0.21 -0.08 31.56
N ARG A 5 -0.03 1.24 31.72
CA ARG A 5 -0.63 2.25 30.84
C ARG A 5 -0.06 2.22 29.42
N MET A 6 1.23 1.95 29.28
CA MET A 6 1.90 1.79 27.98
C MET A 6 1.48 0.48 27.29
N LEU A 7 1.30 -0.61 28.05
CA LEU A 7 0.74 -1.87 27.55
C LEU A 7 -0.71 -1.68 27.10
N ALA A 8 -1.53 -0.97 27.89
CA ALA A 8 -2.92 -0.66 27.52
C ALA A 8 -3.01 0.21 26.26
N MET A 9 -2.15 1.23 26.10
CA MET A 9 -2.05 2.01 24.87
C MET A 9 -1.61 1.17 23.66
N MET A 10 -0.63 0.28 23.81
CA MET A 10 -0.23 -0.64 22.74
C MET A 10 -1.33 -1.64 22.39
N THR A 11 -2.17 -2.01 23.36
CA THR A 11 -3.30 -2.94 23.17
C THR A 11 -4.48 -2.23 22.49
N VAL A 12 -4.74 -0.96 22.78
CA VAL A 12 -5.73 -0.13 22.05
C VAL A 12 -5.31 0.10 20.59
N VAL A 13 -4.00 0.24 20.32
CA VAL A 13 -3.48 0.29 18.94
C VAL A 13 -3.61 -1.07 18.22
N LEU A 14 -3.65 -2.18 18.95
CA LEU A 14 -3.87 -3.54 18.42
C LEU A 14 -5.37 -3.93 18.33
N LEU A 15 -6.26 -3.26 19.08
CA LEU A 15 -7.72 -3.46 19.07
C LEU A 15 -8.44 -2.66 17.97
N GLY A 16 -7.72 -1.89 17.15
CA GLY A 16 -8.18 -1.61 15.79
C GLY A 16 -8.04 -2.89 14.97
N CYS A 17 -9.05 -3.77 15.02
CA CYS A 17 -9.11 -5.04 14.26
C CYS A 17 -9.12 -4.78 12.75
N GLY A 18 -7.97 -4.39 12.20
CA GLY A 18 -7.78 -4.23 10.78
C GLY A 18 -7.52 -5.55 10.12
N PHE A 19 -8.49 -6.04 9.36
CA PHE A 19 -8.22 -7.07 8.36
C PHE A 19 -7.31 -6.46 7.30
N ILE A 20 -6.08 -6.93 7.27
CA ILE A 20 -5.08 -6.57 6.26
C ILE A 20 -4.83 -7.83 5.42
N SER A 21 -5.63 -8.04 4.38
CA SER A 21 -5.39 -9.12 3.44
C SER A 21 -4.68 -8.59 2.20
N PRO A 22 -3.39 -8.93 1.97
CA PRO A 22 -2.78 -8.69 0.68
C PRO A 22 -3.44 -9.61 -0.35
N SER A 23 -3.86 -9.03 -1.47
CA SER A 23 -4.39 -9.72 -2.63
C SER A 23 -3.45 -9.48 -3.81
N TRP A 24 -3.32 -10.48 -4.67
CA TRP A 24 -2.45 -10.42 -5.83
C TRP A 24 -3.15 -11.08 -7.02
N ALA A 25 -3.23 -10.36 -8.13
CA ALA A 25 -3.61 -10.91 -9.43
C ALA A 25 -2.61 -10.46 -10.51
N GLY A 26 -2.45 -11.25 -11.57
CA GLY A 26 -1.57 -10.88 -12.67
C GLY A 26 -1.42 -11.97 -13.70
N PHE A 27 -0.79 -11.63 -14.82
CA PHE A 27 -0.50 -12.55 -15.90
C PHE A 27 1.01 -12.55 -16.20
N LYS A 28 1.53 -13.75 -16.42
CA LYS A 28 2.93 -13.98 -16.77
C LYS A 28 2.99 -14.42 -18.23
N VAL A 29 3.79 -13.73 -19.02
CA VAL A 29 4.03 -14.04 -20.43
C VAL A 29 5.47 -14.51 -20.58
N LYS A 30 5.67 -15.63 -21.25
CA LYS A 30 6.99 -16.11 -21.65
C LYS A 30 7.01 -16.15 -23.17
N ILE A 31 7.93 -15.41 -23.77
CA ILE A 31 8.11 -15.39 -25.23
C ILE A 31 9.12 -16.47 -25.61
N ASP A 32 10.24 -16.53 -24.89
CA ASP A 32 11.28 -17.54 -25.05
C ASP A 32 11.92 -17.91 -23.69
N LYS A 33 13.08 -18.59 -23.70
CA LYS A 33 13.79 -19.02 -22.48
C LYS A 33 14.34 -17.85 -21.66
N GLN A 34 14.75 -16.77 -22.32
CA GLN A 34 15.38 -15.57 -21.76
C GLN A 34 14.35 -14.45 -21.56
N THR A 35 13.40 -14.30 -22.49
CA THR A 35 12.42 -13.22 -22.52
C THR A 35 11.15 -13.57 -21.78
N LYS A 36 10.91 -12.90 -20.64
CA LYS A 36 9.75 -13.12 -19.76
C LYS A 36 9.20 -11.80 -19.27
N GLY A 37 7.89 -11.66 -19.20
CA GLY A 37 7.21 -10.48 -18.69
C GLY A 37 6.12 -10.85 -17.69
N GLU A 38 5.82 -9.94 -16.78
CA GLU A 38 4.71 -10.06 -15.86
C GLU A 38 4.09 -8.69 -15.64
N ILE A 39 2.77 -8.62 -15.80
CA ILE A 39 1.94 -7.50 -15.37
C ILE A 39 1.09 -8.01 -14.23
N GLY A 40 1.07 -7.26 -13.13
CA GLY A 40 0.25 -7.64 -12.01
C GLY A 40 -0.20 -6.46 -11.18
N ILE A 41 -1.17 -6.75 -10.32
CA ILE A 41 -1.68 -5.87 -9.30
C ILE A 41 -1.52 -6.54 -7.94
N TRP A 42 -0.98 -5.79 -7.01
CA TRP A 42 -0.92 -6.15 -5.59
C TRP A 42 -1.72 -5.12 -4.81
N MET A 43 -2.65 -5.55 -3.98
CA MET A 43 -3.53 -4.64 -3.23
C MET A 43 -3.70 -5.09 -1.79
N GLN A 44 -3.74 -4.13 -0.88
CA GLN A 44 -3.96 -4.30 0.53
C GLN A 44 -5.07 -3.35 0.98
N THR A 45 -6.17 -3.91 1.45
CA THR A 45 -7.27 -3.16 2.09
C THR A 45 -7.05 -3.09 3.60
N TRP A 46 -7.70 -2.14 4.24
CA TRP A 46 -7.67 -1.96 5.68
C TRP A 46 -9.03 -1.41 6.14
N TYR A 47 -9.62 -2.07 7.12
CA TYR A 47 -10.73 -1.55 7.91
C TYR A 47 -10.22 -1.03 9.27
N GLN A 48 -10.61 0.17 9.68
CA GLN A 48 -10.27 0.71 10.99
C GLN A 48 -11.53 1.21 11.70
N TRP A 49 -11.58 0.98 13.01
CA TRP A 49 -12.59 1.54 13.89
C TRP A 49 -11.88 2.19 15.08
N VAL A 50 -12.23 3.44 15.38
CA VAL A 50 -11.59 4.25 16.42
C VAL A 50 -12.67 5.04 17.15
N GLU A 51 -12.86 4.76 18.45
CA GLU A 51 -13.74 5.56 19.31
C GLU A 51 -13.26 7.02 19.36
N ASP A 52 -14.18 7.98 19.29
CA ASP A 52 -13.88 9.42 19.31
C ASP A 52 -12.81 9.87 18.27
N GLY A 53 -12.72 9.17 17.13
CA GLY A 53 -11.70 9.37 16.11
C GLY A 53 -11.92 10.57 15.17
N LEU A 54 -13.15 11.09 15.08
CA LEU A 54 -13.51 12.20 14.21
C LEU A 54 -13.89 13.44 15.03
N LYS A 55 -13.38 14.60 14.64
CA LYS A 55 -13.71 15.90 15.23
C LYS A 55 -14.74 16.61 14.36
N ARG A 56 -15.97 16.75 14.88
CA ARG A 56 -17.05 17.52 14.25
C ARG A 56 -17.43 18.70 15.14
N GLY A 57 -16.81 19.84 14.86
CA GLY A 57 -17.01 21.05 15.65
C GLY A 57 -16.44 20.91 17.06
N ALA A 58 -17.30 20.93 18.08
CA ALA A 58 -16.93 20.78 19.49
C ALA A 58 -16.99 19.33 19.99
N ASP A 59 -17.62 18.43 19.23
CA ASP A 59 -17.87 17.05 19.61
C ASP A 59 -16.92 16.08 18.89
N TYR A 60 -16.77 14.90 19.48
CA TYR A 60 -16.06 13.77 18.89
C TYR A 60 -17.05 12.66 18.55
N GLU A 61 -16.84 12.01 17.40
CA GLU A 61 -17.61 10.87 16.94
C GLU A 61 -16.68 9.69 16.64
N ASP A 62 -17.22 8.47 16.74
CA ASP A 62 -16.51 7.26 16.36
C ASP A 62 -16.17 7.25 14.86
N MET A 63 -14.94 6.91 14.53
CA MET A 63 -14.47 6.72 13.16
C MET A 63 -14.66 5.27 12.74
N ASN A 64 -15.29 5.06 11.59
CA ASN A 64 -15.45 3.75 10.96
C ASN A 64 -15.08 3.86 9.49
N ASP A 65 -13.91 3.36 9.13
CA ASP A 65 -13.28 3.63 7.83
C ASP A 65 -12.81 2.34 7.15
N PHE A 66 -13.15 2.21 5.86
CA PHE A 66 -12.64 1.18 4.98
C PHE A 66 -11.83 1.84 3.86
N MET A 67 -10.54 1.52 3.82
CA MET A 67 -9.58 2.16 2.93
C MET A 67 -8.78 1.14 2.12
N ILE A 68 -8.35 1.52 0.93
CA ILE A 68 -7.29 0.81 0.21
C ILE A 68 -5.97 1.35 0.75
N ARG A 69 -5.35 0.60 1.67
CA ARG A 69 -4.08 0.99 2.28
C ARG A 69 -2.97 1.08 1.24
N ARG A 70 -2.90 0.14 0.31
CA ARG A 70 -1.88 0.10 -0.76
C ARG A 70 -2.43 -0.60 -2.00
N ALA A 71 -2.19 -0.03 -3.18
CA ALA A 71 -2.48 -0.66 -4.47
C ALA A 71 -1.33 -0.39 -5.45
N TYR A 72 -0.66 -1.45 -5.88
CA TYR A 72 0.50 -1.40 -6.78
C TYR A 72 0.17 -2.13 -8.07
N MET A 73 0.17 -1.41 -9.18
CA MET A 73 0.16 -2.01 -10.50
C MET A 73 1.58 -1.98 -11.03
N TYR A 74 2.15 -3.14 -11.30
CA TYR A 74 3.54 -3.27 -11.70
C TYR A 74 3.67 -3.99 -13.04
N LEU A 75 4.70 -3.60 -13.78
CA LEU A 75 5.19 -4.30 -14.94
C LEU A 75 6.65 -4.64 -14.66
N LYS A 76 7.00 -5.91 -14.84
CA LYS A 76 8.38 -6.37 -14.75
C LYS A 76 8.70 -7.28 -15.91
N GLY A 77 9.94 -7.24 -16.36
CA GLY A 77 10.36 -8.08 -17.46
C GLY A 77 11.84 -8.36 -17.44
N GLN A 78 12.18 -9.54 -17.92
CA GLN A 78 13.51 -9.93 -18.32
C GLN A 78 13.54 -9.85 -19.85
N VAL A 79 14.36 -8.94 -20.38
CA VAL A 79 14.51 -8.74 -21.84
C VAL A 79 15.57 -9.71 -22.38
N THR A 80 16.65 -9.90 -21.64
CA THR A 80 17.72 -10.87 -21.93
C THR A 80 18.25 -11.46 -20.63
N ASP A 81 19.20 -12.40 -20.69
CA ASP A 81 19.90 -12.89 -19.48
C ASP A 81 20.71 -11.80 -18.74
N TYR A 82 20.92 -10.65 -19.39
CA TYR A 82 21.74 -9.56 -18.87
C TYR A 82 20.90 -8.34 -18.48
N VAL A 83 19.69 -8.20 -19.01
CA VAL A 83 18.87 -6.98 -18.85
C VAL A 83 17.48 -7.34 -18.35
N SER A 84 17.12 -6.75 -17.20
CA SER A 84 15.75 -6.79 -16.69
C SER A 84 15.29 -5.40 -16.24
N PHE A 85 13.99 -5.23 -16.10
CA PHE A 85 13.38 -3.98 -15.67
C PHE A 85 12.20 -4.24 -14.75
N PHE A 86 11.90 -3.23 -13.94
CA PHE A 86 10.73 -3.19 -13.09
C PHE A 86 10.22 -1.76 -13.02
N CYS A 87 8.91 -1.60 -13.14
CA CYS A 87 8.24 -0.36 -12.81
C CYS A 87 6.93 -0.64 -12.11
N HIS A 88 6.51 0.27 -11.24
CA HIS A 88 5.14 0.27 -10.76
C HIS A 88 4.58 1.66 -10.53
N VAL A 89 3.28 1.76 -10.69
CA VAL A 89 2.47 2.84 -10.15
C VAL A 89 1.85 2.38 -8.84
N ALA A 90 1.85 3.26 -7.86
CA ALA A 90 1.37 3.01 -6.53
C ALA A 90 0.31 4.03 -6.14
N SER A 91 -0.67 3.56 -5.37
CA SER A 91 -1.57 4.40 -4.62
C SER A 91 -1.65 3.92 -3.19
N ASP A 92 -1.53 4.82 -2.23
CA ASP A 92 -1.54 4.48 -0.81
C ASP A 92 -2.69 5.25 -0.10
N LYS A 93 -3.32 4.59 0.87
CA LYS A 93 -4.37 5.14 1.74
C LYS A 93 -5.58 5.80 1.05
N VAL A 94 -5.98 5.28 -0.11
CA VAL A 94 -7.15 5.77 -0.85
C VAL A 94 -8.41 5.51 -0.03
N GLY A 95 -9.26 6.52 0.08
CA GLY A 95 -10.50 6.49 0.86
C GLY A 95 -10.33 6.75 2.35
N MET A 96 -9.11 6.99 2.84
CA MET A 96 -8.87 7.25 4.27
C MET A 96 -9.53 8.55 4.72
N GLU A 97 -10.30 8.48 5.81
CA GLU A 97 -10.88 9.65 6.45
C GLU A 97 -9.86 10.33 7.39
N MET A 98 -9.84 11.66 7.37
CA MET A 98 -9.07 12.47 8.31
C MET A 98 -9.86 12.75 9.58
N PRO A 99 -9.19 13.07 10.69
CA PRO A 99 -9.84 13.52 11.91
C PRO A 99 -10.75 14.74 11.74
N ASP A 100 -10.62 15.54 10.67
CA ASP A 100 -11.51 16.68 10.38
C ASP A 100 -12.72 16.31 9.49
N GLY A 101 -12.97 15.02 9.28
CA GLY A 101 -14.09 14.49 8.49
C GLY A 101 -13.91 14.65 6.98
N LYS A 102 -12.71 14.96 6.50
CA LYS A 102 -12.40 15.05 5.06
C LYS A 102 -11.63 13.83 4.60
N ASN A 103 -11.78 13.46 3.33
CA ASN A 103 -10.98 12.40 2.75
C ASN A 103 -9.55 12.88 2.47
N LEU A 104 -8.60 11.96 2.67
CA LEU A 104 -7.19 12.15 2.37
C LEU A 104 -6.90 12.12 0.87
N ASP A 105 -7.90 11.84 0.00
CA ASP A 105 -7.81 11.73 -1.48
C ASP A 105 -7.46 13.02 -2.24
N LYS A 106 -6.50 13.81 -1.76
CA LYS A 106 -5.99 15.02 -2.41
C LYS A 106 -4.50 14.85 -2.72
N SER A 107 -4.17 14.91 -4.01
CA SER A 107 -2.78 14.93 -4.47
C SER A 107 -2.05 16.16 -3.91
N GLY A 108 -0.80 15.97 -3.47
CA GLY A 108 0.08 17.06 -3.00
C GLY A 108 0.35 17.14 -1.49
N MET A 109 -0.34 16.37 -0.65
CA MET A 109 -0.10 16.39 0.81
C MET A 109 1.02 15.47 1.28
N GLY A 110 1.68 14.73 0.38
CA GLY A 110 2.80 13.83 0.72
C GLY A 110 2.42 12.60 1.57
N LEU A 111 1.12 12.39 1.83
CA LEU A 111 0.61 11.33 2.72
C LEU A 111 0.26 10.02 1.98
N GLY A 112 0.57 9.95 0.67
CA GLY A 112 0.44 8.75 -0.17
C GLY A 112 -0.87 8.66 -0.96
N THR A 113 -1.78 9.60 -0.76
CA THR A 113 -3.11 9.61 -1.37
C THR A 113 -3.10 10.22 -2.77
N GLY A 114 -3.02 9.33 -3.75
CA GLY A 114 -2.94 9.65 -5.17
C GLY A 114 -2.29 8.51 -5.93
N VAL A 115 -2.19 8.63 -7.25
CA VAL A 115 -1.44 7.67 -8.08
C VAL A 115 -0.07 8.27 -8.39
N ALA A 116 1.00 7.54 -8.06
CA ALA A 116 2.37 7.97 -8.31
C ALA A 116 3.20 6.85 -8.95
N TRP A 117 4.09 7.22 -9.87
CA TRP A 117 5.22 6.37 -10.22
C TRP A 117 6.15 6.32 -9.03
N ARG A 118 6.19 5.18 -8.34
CA ARG A 118 6.94 5.07 -7.09
C ARG A 118 8.30 4.43 -7.31
N ASP A 119 8.34 3.37 -8.10
CA ASP A 119 9.55 2.62 -8.38
C ASP A 119 9.72 2.40 -9.88
N LEU A 120 10.93 2.69 -10.37
CA LEU A 120 11.40 2.40 -11.72
C LEU A 120 12.89 2.06 -11.63
N TRP A 121 13.28 0.89 -12.11
CA TRP A 121 14.70 0.56 -12.28
C TRP A 121 14.93 -0.39 -13.45
N ILE A 122 16.17 -0.34 -13.94
CA ILE A 122 16.72 -1.27 -14.91
C ILE A 122 17.90 -1.96 -14.22
N THR A 123 17.97 -3.28 -14.36
CA THR A 123 19.03 -4.10 -13.78
C THR A 123 19.88 -4.68 -14.91
N LEU A 124 21.18 -4.38 -14.86
CA LEU A 124 22.20 -4.99 -15.72
C LEU A 124 22.95 -6.04 -14.91
N THR A 125 22.99 -7.27 -15.42
CA THR A 125 23.69 -8.39 -14.83
C THR A 125 24.85 -8.74 -15.76
N PHE A 126 26.09 -8.79 -15.25
CA PHE A 126 27.30 -9.00 -16.07
C PHE A 126 27.86 -10.42 -15.99
N GLU A 127 27.45 -11.20 -14.99
CA GLU A 127 27.80 -12.61 -14.85
C GLU A 127 26.53 -13.45 -14.95
N ARG A 128 26.54 -14.48 -15.80
CA ARG A 128 25.50 -15.51 -15.77
C ARG A 128 25.66 -16.24 -14.44
N GLY A 129 24.64 -16.17 -13.58
CA GLY A 129 24.56 -17.09 -12.44
C GLY A 129 24.75 -18.51 -12.95
N ILE A 130 25.78 -19.19 -12.43
CA ILE A 130 26.10 -20.58 -12.73
C ILE A 130 24.92 -21.47 -12.31
#